data_AF-C1D6N7-F1
#
_entry.id   AF-C1D6N7-F1
#
_cell.length_a   1.000
_cell.length_b   1.000
_cell.length_c   1.000
_cell.angle_alpha   90.00
_cell.angle_beta   90.00
_cell.angle_gamma   90.00
#
_symmetry.space_group_name_H-M   'P 1'
#
loop_
_entity.id
_entity.type
_entity.pdbx_description
1 polymer ?
#
loop_
_entity_poly.entity_id
_entity_poly.type
_entity_poly.pdbx_seq_one_letter_code
_entity_poly.pdbx_strand_id
1 'polypeptide(L)'
;MASPNIGFDNIPASIRKPGKYFEFNTKLAVRTLPGNPQRVLLLGQKLATGSQPALVPVDVFSDTEAAGLFGRGSLAHLMARAAITANPYLQLSVVAVDDATAGVAASATLTLTGPATAAGVVSLHVGVQRVDVAAAPGDTATVVAAALKAACDALPDLPVTASAEAGVLTLTARHKGAAGNAIALKAVTAADGITASVTAMHGGALDPDLAPALAAVQGAGHDILVCPFATEEALTALRSHLDFVSGPMEQRGAIGLYGWTGTLAAGTTLAGQSNSGRISGAWHNGSQMQPAEIAAGYAAVVASEEDPARPLNTLAIAGLDITAVDQRPSRTQQENALHAGLSPLEVGPGNQVQIVRAITTRTRDAQGVDDVALLDLTTIRTLDYVRRACRERIALRFPREKLSDRTPPKVRSELLDVLLKLEELEIVEAVEANKDGLIVERDSQDVNRLDAKIPVDVVNGLHVFAGRIDLLL
;
A
#
# COMPACT_ATOMS: atom_id res chain seq x y z
N MET A 1 38.92 -31.99 15.79
CA MET A 1 39.99 -31.71 14.83
C MET A 1 40.51 -30.31 15.09
N ALA A 2 41.81 -30.15 15.34
CA ALA A 2 42.42 -28.88 15.76
C ALA A 2 43.29 -28.30 14.64
N SER A 3 42.79 -28.29 13.40
CA SER A 3 43.37 -27.36 12.44
C SER A 3 42.88 -25.97 12.85
N PRO A 4 43.77 -24.98 13.00
CA PRO A 4 43.33 -23.63 13.26
C PRO A 4 42.42 -23.14 12.13
N ASN A 5 42.65 -23.50 10.87
CA ASN A 5 41.96 -22.83 9.76
C ASN A 5 40.94 -23.71 9.02
N ILE A 6 40.85 -25.00 9.35
CA ILE A 6 39.99 -25.97 8.65
C ILE A 6 39.13 -26.71 9.66
N GLY A 7 37.82 -26.49 9.60
CA GLY A 7 36.81 -27.22 10.38
C GLY A 7 36.05 -28.19 9.49
N PHE A 8 35.56 -29.29 10.08
CA PHE A 8 34.67 -30.24 9.42
C PHE A 8 33.36 -30.35 10.19
N ASP A 9 32.24 -30.34 9.48
CA ASP A 9 30.88 -30.38 10.05
C ASP A 9 30.35 -31.82 10.20
N ASN A 10 30.61 -32.67 9.21
CA ASN A 10 30.05 -34.03 9.12
C ASN A 10 31.09 -35.12 9.35
N ILE A 11 32.38 -34.84 9.11
CA ILE A 11 33.45 -35.81 9.36
C ILE A 11 33.82 -35.78 10.86
N PRO A 12 33.52 -36.86 11.63
CA PRO A 12 33.75 -36.84 13.07
C PRO A 12 35.23 -36.97 13.41
N ALA A 13 35.69 -36.20 14.40
CA ALA A 13 37.08 -36.21 14.85
C ALA A 13 37.52 -37.56 15.48
N SER A 14 36.57 -38.40 15.89
CA SER A 14 36.80 -39.72 16.48
C SER A 14 36.87 -40.86 15.46
N ILE A 15 36.83 -40.57 14.15
CA ILE A 15 36.87 -41.60 13.11
C ILE A 15 38.20 -42.36 13.13
N ARG A 16 38.13 -43.69 13.26
CA ARG A 16 39.31 -44.58 13.31
C ARG A 16 39.53 -45.38 12.03
N LYS A 17 38.53 -45.43 11.15
CA LYS A 17 38.62 -46.16 9.87
C LYS A 17 39.51 -45.37 8.90
N PRO A 18 40.61 -45.97 8.37
CA PRO A 18 41.41 -45.32 7.33
C PRO A 18 40.60 -45.10 6.05
N GLY A 19 40.73 -43.94 5.40
CA GLY A 19 39.98 -43.62 4.19
C GLY A 19 40.24 -42.20 3.65
N LYS A 20 39.63 -41.89 2.50
CA LYS A 20 39.54 -40.53 1.95
C LYS A 20 38.10 -40.08 2.13
N TYR A 21 37.89 -39.05 2.95
CA TYR A 21 36.58 -38.54 3.28
C TYR A 21 36.50 -37.10 2.78
N PHE A 22 35.44 -36.80 2.04
CA PHE A 22 35.13 -35.46 1.55
C PHE A 22 33.78 -35.07 2.14
N GLU A 23 33.63 -33.81 2.54
CA GLU A 23 32.35 -33.22 2.87
C GLU A 23 32.12 -31.97 2.04
N PHE A 24 30.86 -31.71 1.72
CA PHE A 24 30.47 -30.49 1.03
C PHE A 24 30.16 -29.42 2.06
N ASN A 25 30.86 -28.28 1.97
CA ASN A 25 30.52 -27.08 2.71
C ASN A 25 29.69 -26.17 1.79
N THR A 26 28.38 -26.14 1.99
CA THR A 26 27.47 -25.25 1.26
C THR A 26 27.33 -23.88 1.92
N LYS A 27 27.95 -23.66 3.09
CA LYS A 27 27.89 -22.38 3.80
C LYS A 27 28.42 -21.24 2.95
N LEU A 28 29.28 -21.47 1.94
CA LEU A 28 29.81 -20.43 1.04
C LEU A 28 29.10 -20.35 -0.33
N ALA A 29 28.11 -21.19 -0.60
CA ALA A 29 27.52 -21.34 -1.93
C ALA A 29 26.76 -20.09 -2.41
N VAL A 30 26.06 -19.41 -1.50
CA VAL A 30 25.33 -18.16 -1.81
C VAL A 30 26.17 -16.97 -1.38
N ARG A 31 26.56 -16.11 -2.32
CA ARG A 31 27.35 -14.89 -2.10
C ARG A 31 26.64 -13.61 -2.53
N THR A 32 25.54 -13.73 -3.26
CA THR A 32 24.70 -12.61 -3.69
C THR A 32 23.89 -12.06 -2.52
N LEU A 33 23.26 -10.90 -2.75
CA LEU A 33 22.21 -10.37 -1.89
C LEU A 33 20.88 -11.11 -2.16
N PRO A 34 19.94 -11.12 -1.19
CA PRO A 34 18.62 -11.69 -1.42
C PRO A 34 17.83 -10.88 -2.44
N GLY A 35 16.94 -11.53 -3.19
CA GLY A 35 15.96 -10.82 -4.02
C GLY A 35 15.05 -9.91 -3.16
N ASN A 36 14.43 -8.92 -3.80
CA ASN A 36 13.47 -8.02 -3.14
C ASN A 36 12.07 -8.03 -3.75
N PRO A 37 11.43 -9.22 -3.89
CA PRO A 37 10.04 -9.26 -4.33
C PRO A 37 9.18 -8.46 -3.34
N GLN A 38 8.23 -7.69 -3.87
CA GLN A 38 7.30 -6.89 -3.09
C GLN A 38 5.92 -7.54 -3.13
N ARG A 39 5.56 -8.29 -2.08
CA ARG A 39 4.25 -8.94 -1.95
C ARG A 39 3.23 -7.97 -1.38
N VAL A 40 2.14 -7.76 -2.12
CA VAL A 40 1.06 -6.86 -1.72
C VAL A 40 -0.11 -7.66 -1.14
N LEU A 41 -0.58 -7.23 0.01
CA LEU A 41 -1.82 -7.70 0.63
C LEU A 41 -2.87 -6.60 0.61
N LEU A 42 -4.03 -6.86 -0.01
CA LEU A 42 -5.20 -5.99 0.14
C LEU A 42 -6.09 -6.49 1.27
N LEU A 43 -6.51 -5.58 2.14
CA LEU A 43 -7.66 -5.80 3.01
C LEU A 43 -8.89 -5.18 2.35
N GLY A 44 -10.01 -5.88 2.30
CA GLY A 44 -11.21 -5.34 1.66
C GLY A 44 -12.48 -6.08 2.03
N GLN A 45 -13.63 -5.43 1.88
CA GLN A 45 -14.92 -6.05 2.16
C GLN A 45 -15.32 -7.00 1.02
N LYS A 46 -15.87 -8.18 1.37
CA LYS A 46 -16.50 -9.11 0.42
C LYS A 46 -18.01 -9.12 0.55
N LEU A 47 -18.68 -9.44 -0.55
CA LEU A 47 -20.12 -9.66 -0.58
C LEU A 47 -20.44 -11.13 -0.31
N ALA A 48 -21.67 -11.42 0.10
CA ALA A 48 -22.15 -12.78 0.31
C ALA A 48 -22.14 -13.63 -0.98
N THR A 49 -22.07 -12.99 -2.15
CA THR A 49 -21.95 -13.65 -3.46
C THR A 49 -20.53 -14.11 -3.77
N GLY A 50 -19.53 -13.66 -3.01
CA GLY A 50 -18.13 -14.12 -3.15
C GLY A 50 -17.93 -15.53 -2.61
N SER A 51 -17.18 -16.35 -3.33
CA SER A 51 -16.89 -17.74 -2.93
C SER A 51 -15.81 -17.87 -1.85
N GLN A 52 -14.92 -16.87 -1.71
CA GLN A 52 -13.82 -16.92 -0.76
C GLN A 52 -14.32 -16.64 0.67
N PRO A 53 -13.99 -17.50 1.65
CA PRO A 53 -14.30 -17.23 3.06
C PRO A 53 -13.63 -15.94 3.56
N ALA A 54 -14.31 -15.22 4.44
CA ALA A 54 -13.68 -14.08 5.13
C ALA A 54 -12.51 -14.57 6.00
N LEU A 55 -11.53 -13.68 6.22
CA LEU A 55 -10.32 -13.90 7.03
C LEU A 55 -9.38 -15.00 6.49
N VAL A 56 -9.60 -15.49 5.27
CA VAL A 56 -8.70 -16.46 4.61
C VAL A 56 -8.01 -15.77 3.43
N PRO A 57 -6.70 -15.50 3.50
CA PRO A 57 -5.98 -14.88 2.40
C PRO A 57 -5.96 -15.79 1.17
N VAL A 58 -6.04 -15.18 -0.01
CA VAL A 58 -5.96 -15.87 -1.30
C VAL A 58 -5.21 -15.02 -2.31
N ASP A 59 -4.43 -15.67 -3.16
CA ASP A 59 -3.73 -15.00 -4.27
C ASP A 59 -4.71 -14.70 -5.40
N VAL A 60 -4.56 -13.55 -6.05
CA VAL A 60 -5.48 -13.05 -7.07
C VAL A 60 -4.69 -12.63 -8.30
N PHE A 61 -5.06 -13.16 -9.46
CA PHE A 61 -4.32 -12.95 -10.71
C PHE A 61 -5.09 -12.16 -11.76
N SER A 62 -6.40 -11.95 -11.56
CA SER A 62 -7.21 -11.18 -12.50
C SER A 62 -8.41 -10.50 -11.83
N ASP A 63 -8.91 -9.46 -12.50
CA ASP A 63 -10.15 -8.77 -12.15
C ASP A 63 -11.36 -9.74 -12.05
N THR A 64 -11.54 -10.58 -13.08
CA THR A 64 -12.65 -11.55 -13.14
C THR A 64 -12.59 -12.57 -12.00
N GLU A 65 -11.40 -13.02 -11.63
CA GLU A 65 -11.19 -13.92 -10.48
C GLU A 65 -11.54 -13.21 -9.17
N ALA A 66 -11.08 -11.97 -8.98
CA ALA A 66 -11.42 -11.17 -7.80
C ALA A 66 -12.94 -10.98 -7.67
N ALA A 67 -13.65 -10.75 -8.78
CA ALA A 67 -15.10 -10.64 -8.81
C ALA A 67 -15.79 -11.93 -8.35
N GLY A 68 -15.27 -13.10 -8.73
CA GLY A 68 -15.80 -14.39 -8.30
C GLY A 68 -15.51 -14.69 -6.82
N LEU A 69 -14.29 -14.39 -6.36
CA LEU A 69 -13.85 -14.67 -5.00
C LEU A 69 -14.53 -13.77 -3.96
N PHE A 70 -14.61 -12.46 -4.22
CA PHE A 70 -15.11 -11.48 -3.23
C PHE A 70 -16.52 -10.98 -3.53
N GLY A 71 -17.08 -11.36 -4.68
CA GLY A 71 -18.35 -10.87 -5.16
C GLY A 71 -18.17 -9.63 -6.04
N ARG A 72 -18.85 -9.63 -7.18
CA ARG A 72 -18.76 -8.56 -8.17
C ARG A 72 -19.30 -7.24 -7.61
N GLY A 73 -18.54 -6.16 -7.83
CA GLY A 73 -18.80 -4.83 -7.26
C GLY A 73 -18.46 -4.69 -5.76
N SER A 74 -17.82 -5.71 -5.14
CA SER A 74 -17.32 -5.60 -3.76
C SER A 74 -16.12 -4.66 -3.66
N LEU A 75 -15.87 -4.09 -2.48
CA LEU A 75 -14.72 -3.21 -2.27
C LEU A 75 -13.40 -3.96 -2.57
N ALA A 76 -13.27 -5.22 -2.13
CA ALA A 76 -12.10 -6.04 -2.42
C ALA A 76 -11.89 -6.28 -3.94
N HIS A 77 -12.98 -6.52 -4.69
CA HIS A 77 -12.91 -6.64 -6.15
C HIS A 77 -12.41 -5.35 -6.82
N LEU A 78 -12.98 -4.20 -6.45
CA LEU A 78 -12.60 -2.91 -7.04
C LEU A 78 -11.14 -2.54 -6.72
N MET A 79 -10.68 -2.84 -5.50
CA MET A 79 -9.27 -2.67 -5.11
C MET A 79 -8.33 -3.59 -5.92
N ALA A 80 -8.69 -4.87 -6.05
CA ALA A 80 -7.87 -5.82 -6.82
C ALA A 80 -7.75 -5.39 -8.29
N ARG A 81 -8.86 -4.93 -8.90
CA ARG A 81 -8.86 -4.37 -10.25
C ARG A 81 -7.95 -3.15 -10.37
N ALA A 82 -8.02 -2.22 -9.42
CA ALA A 82 -7.17 -1.02 -9.42
C ALA A 82 -5.68 -1.38 -9.30
N ALA A 83 -5.33 -2.31 -8.41
CA ALA A 83 -3.95 -2.79 -8.24
C ALA A 83 -3.41 -3.48 -9.51
N ILE A 84 -4.18 -4.40 -10.10
CA ILE A 84 -3.78 -5.14 -11.31
C ILE A 84 -3.67 -4.20 -12.53
N THR A 85 -4.54 -3.19 -12.61
CA THR A 85 -4.46 -2.18 -13.68
C THR A 85 -3.19 -1.35 -13.56
N ALA A 86 -2.80 -0.99 -12.34
CA ALA A 86 -1.59 -0.22 -12.08
C ALA A 86 -0.31 -1.06 -12.28
N ASN A 87 -0.32 -2.34 -11.90
CA ASN A 87 0.80 -3.26 -12.09
C ASN A 87 0.28 -4.69 -12.43
N PRO A 88 0.28 -5.09 -13.71
CA PRO A 88 -0.22 -6.40 -14.13
C PRO A 88 0.57 -7.62 -13.63
N TYR A 89 1.83 -7.42 -13.20
CA TYR A 89 2.71 -8.50 -12.73
C TYR A 89 2.81 -8.56 -11.19
N LEU A 90 1.90 -7.88 -10.49
CA LEU A 90 1.89 -7.79 -9.04
C LEU A 90 1.70 -9.16 -8.37
N GLN A 91 2.51 -9.45 -7.34
CA GLN A 91 2.22 -10.55 -6.42
C GLN A 91 1.13 -10.08 -5.44
N LEU A 92 -0.12 -10.32 -5.82
CA LEU A 92 -1.29 -9.82 -5.12
C LEU A 92 -1.98 -10.93 -4.33
N SER A 93 -2.07 -10.72 -3.02
CA SER A 93 -2.94 -11.51 -2.14
C SER A 93 -4.02 -10.58 -1.57
N VAL A 94 -5.18 -11.16 -1.26
CA VAL A 94 -6.31 -10.42 -0.67
C VAL A 94 -6.84 -11.18 0.52
N VAL A 95 -7.01 -10.50 1.65
CA VAL A 95 -7.75 -10.99 2.81
C VAL A 95 -9.05 -10.22 2.92
N ALA A 96 -10.16 -10.94 2.79
CA ALA A 96 -11.47 -10.33 2.81
C ALA A 96 -12.05 -10.25 4.23
N VAL A 97 -12.82 -9.20 4.50
CA VAL A 97 -13.67 -9.07 5.71
C VAL A 97 -15.12 -9.01 5.30
N ASP A 98 -16.01 -9.51 6.15
CA ASP A 98 -17.45 -9.27 6.00
C ASP A 98 -17.81 -7.90 6.59
N ASP A 99 -18.93 -7.33 6.15
CA ASP A 99 -19.49 -6.10 6.71
C ASP A 99 -19.69 -6.22 8.24
N ALA A 100 -19.50 -5.11 8.97
CA ALA A 100 -19.80 -5.07 10.39
C ALA A 100 -21.30 -5.38 10.62
N THR A 101 -21.61 -6.22 11.62
CA THR A 101 -22.99 -6.66 11.92
C THR A 101 -23.94 -5.48 12.12
N ALA A 102 -23.50 -4.48 12.90
CA ALA A 102 -24.23 -3.24 13.17
C ALA A 102 -23.93 -2.11 12.16
N GLY A 103 -23.18 -2.41 11.09
CA GLY A 103 -22.86 -1.44 10.06
C GLY A 103 -24.10 -0.96 9.32
N VAL A 104 -24.06 0.30 8.87
CA VAL A 104 -25.11 0.94 8.08
C VAL A 104 -24.55 1.25 6.69
N ALA A 105 -25.32 0.94 5.65
CA ALA A 105 -24.97 1.27 4.28
C ALA A 105 -25.27 2.74 3.98
N ALA A 106 -24.32 3.42 3.35
CA ALA A 106 -24.54 4.77 2.86
C ALA A 106 -25.62 4.79 1.76
N SER A 107 -26.41 5.86 1.72
CA SER A 107 -27.39 6.06 0.65
C SER A 107 -27.35 7.48 0.08
N ALA A 108 -27.83 7.61 -1.15
CA ALA A 108 -28.05 8.86 -1.84
C ALA A 108 -29.30 8.75 -2.71
N THR A 109 -29.80 9.90 -3.13
CA THR A 109 -30.93 10.02 -4.04
C THR A 109 -30.57 10.88 -5.23
N LEU A 110 -30.97 10.42 -6.41
CA LEU A 110 -31.08 11.21 -7.63
C LEU A 110 -32.56 11.50 -7.87
N THR A 111 -32.95 12.75 -7.72
CA THR A 111 -34.31 13.21 -8.02
C THR A 111 -34.36 13.76 -9.43
N LEU A 112 -35.22 13.18 -10.26
CA LEU A 112 -35.55 13.67 -11.59
C LEU A 112 -36.89 14.41 -11.55
N THR A 113 -36.96 15.56 -12.21
CA THR A 113 -38.21 16.33 -12.32
C THR A 113 -38.48 16.78 -13.75
N GLY A 114 -39.76 16.92 -14.09
CA GLY A 114 -40.22 17.35 -15.41
C GLY A 114 -40.32 16.20 -16.42
N PRO A 115 -41.14 16.35 -17.47
CA PRO A 115 -41.07 15.48 -18.63
C PRO A 115 -40.01 15.97 -19.61
N ALA A 116 -39.41 15.06 -20.38
CA ALA A 116 -38.54 15.42 -21.48
C ALA A 116 -39.34 16.17 -22.57
N THR A 117 -38.87 17.34 -22.98
CA THR A 117 -39.47 18.15 -24.06
C THR A 117 -38.84 17.89 -25.42
N ALA A 118 -37.62 17.32 -25.43
CA ALA A 118 -36.90 16.88 -26.62
C ALA A 118 -36.17 15.56 -26.33
N ALA A 119 -35.71 14.88 -27.37
CA ALA A 119 -34.87 13.71 -27.22
C ALA A 119 -33.52 14.12 -26.62
N GLY A 120 -33.06 13.44 -25.58
CA GLY A 120 -31.77 13.70 -24.95
C GLY A 120 -31.28 12.53 -24.10
N VAL A 121 -30.20 12.74 -23.37
CA VAL A 121 -29.57 11.71 -22.53
C VAL A 121 -29.47 12.19 -21.10
N VAL A 122 -29.82 11.32 -20.16
CA VAL A 122 -29.55 11.48 -18.74
C VAL A 122 -28.41 10.54 -18.35
N SER A 123 -27.36 11.10 -17.78
CA SER A 123 -26.12 10.42 -17.41
C SER A 123 -25.90 10.46 -15.90
N LEU A 124 -25.78 9.29 -15.27
CA LEU A 124 -25.37 9.14 -13.88
C LEU A 124 -23.94 8.59 -13.83
N HIS A 125 -23.05 9.26 -13.12
CA HIS A 125 -21.71 8.76 -12.80
C HIS A 125 -21.73 8.23 -11.38
N VAL A 126 -21.25 6.99 -11.21
CA VAL A 126 -21.02 6.34 -9.92
C VAL A 126 -19.54 5.97 -9.88
N GLY A 127 -18.79 6.73 -9.08
CA GLY A 127 -17.34 6.79 -9.19
C GLY A 127 -16.92 7.09 -10.63
N VAL A 128 -16.04 6.26 -11.20
CA VAL A 128 -15.56 6.39 -12.58
C VAL A 128 -16.49 5.80 -13.64
N GLN A 129 -17.52 5.05 -13.24
CA GLN A 129 -18.44 4.40 -14.19
C GLN A 129 -19.58 5.34 -14.57
N ARG A 130 -19.86 5.45 -15.87
CA ARG A 130 -20.94 6.26 -16.43
C ARG A 130 -22.10 5.36 -16.88
N VAL A 131 -23.31 5.71 -16.45
CA VAL A 131 -24.57 5.05 -16.78
C VAL A 131 -25.43 6.03 -17.57
N ASP A 132 -25.73 5.69 -18.82
CA ASP A 132 -26.45 6.57 -19.75
C ASP A 132 -27.81 5.99 -20.13
N VAL A 133 -28.84 6.84 -20.13
CA VAL A 133 -30.19 6.49 -20.57
C VAL A 133 -30.75 7.57 -21.48
N ALA A 134 -31.34 7.15 -22.59
CA ALA A 134 -32.06 8.05 -23.48
C ALA A 134 -33.42 8.43 -22.87
N ALA A 135 -33.78 9.70 -22.99
CA ALA A 135 -35.12 10.22 -22.69
C ALA A 135 -35.75 10.69 -24.00
N ALA A 136 -36.91 10.14 -24.34
CA ALA A 136 -37.70 10.53 -25.50
C ALA A 136 -38.66 11.68 -25.15
N PRO A 137 -39.09 12.49 -26.13
CA PRO A 137 -40.09 13.52 -25.88
C PRO A 137 -41.36 12.93 -25.25
N GLY A 138 -41.80 13.49 -24.13
CA GLY A 138 -42.94 13.01 -23.35
C GLY A 138 -42.61 11.99 -22.27
N ASP A 139 -41.37 11.48 -22.20
CA ASP A 139 -40.96 10.60 -21.10
C ASP A 139 -41.01 11.37 -19.78
N THR A 140 -41.69 10.77 -18.80
CA THR A 140 -41.75 11.32 -17.44
C THR A 140 -40.49 10.99 -16.66
N ALA A 141 -40.19 11.78 -15.63
CA ALA A 141 -39.12 11.49 -14.67
C ALA A 141 -39.17 10.04 -14.13
N THR A 142 -40.36 9.49 -13.91
CA THR A 142 -40.54 8.10 -13.45
C THR A 142 -40.06 7.08 -14.49
N VAL A 143 -40.35 7.29 -15.77
CA VAL A 143 -39.90 6.40 -16.85
C VAL A 143 -38.37 6.43 -16.97
N VAL A 144 -37.78 7.63 -16.93
CA VAL A 144 -36.33 7.80 -17.01
C VAL A 144 -35.62 7.23 -15.77
N ALA A 145 -36.17 7.41 -14.57
CA ALA A 145 -35.63 6.81 -13.34
C ALA A 145 -35.67 5.27 -13.40
N ALA A 146 -36.76 4.68 -13.90
CA ALA A 146 -36.87 3.22 -14.07
C ALA A 146 -35.85 2.69 -15.09
N ALA A 147 -35.64 3.41 -16.19
CA ALA A 147 -34.62 3.06 -17.18
C ALA A 147 -33.20 3.20 -16.61
N LEU A 148 -32.90 4.23 -15.81
CA LEU A 148 -31.61 4.36 -15.12
C LEU A 148 -31.38 3.21 -14.14
N LYS A 149 -32.40 2.80 -13.39
CA LYS A 149 -32.34 1.64 -12.50
C LYS A 149 -32.00 0.36 -13.28
N ALA A 150 -32.65 0.12 -14.42
CA ALA A 150 -32.35 -1.03 -15.28
C ALA A 150 -30.92 -0.98 -15.84
N ALA A 151 -30.44 0.22 -16.25
CA ALA A 151 -29.08 0.40 -16.73
C ALA A 151 -28.04 0.19 -15.61
N CYS A 152 -28.33 0.59 -14.37
CA CYS A 152 -27.49 0.28 -13.22
C CYS A 152 -27.42 -1.24 -12.96
N ASP A 153 -28.54 -1.96 -13.05
CA ASP A 153 -28.56 -3.42 -12.83
C ASP A 153 -27.74 -4.18 -13.89
N ALA A 154 -27.64 -3.64 -15.11
CA ALA A 154 -26.84 -4.20 -16.19
C ALA A 154 -25.32 -4.02 -15.97
N LEU A 155 -24.91 -3.19 -15.00
CA LEU A 155 -23.52 -2.93 -14.63
C LEU A 155 -23.24 -3.48 -13.22
N PRO A 156 -23.01 -4.80 -13.09
CA PRO A 156 -22.86 -5.45 -11.79
C PRO A 156 -21.60 -5.03 -11.01
N ASP A 157 -20.65 -4.35 -11.67
CA ASP A 157 -19.41 -3.87 -11.04
C ASP A 157 -19.60 -2.58 -10.22
N LEU A 158 -20.77 -1.92 -10.34
CA LEU A 158 -21.06 -0.71 -9.59
C LEU A 158 -21.00 -0.97 -8.07
N PRO A 159 -20.38 -0.09 -7.26
CA PRO A 159 -20.31 -0.24 -5.80
C PRO A 159 -21.65 0.03 -5.09
N VAL A 160 -22.73 0.28 -5.85
CA VAL A 160 -24.07 0.59 -5.34
C VAL A 160 -25.13 -0.33 -5.97
N THR A 161 -26.26 -0.43 -5.29
CA THR A 161 -27.52 -0.96 -5.82
C THR A 161 -28.51 0.19 -6.00
N ALA A 162 -29.40 0.07 -6.99
CA ALA A 162 -30.34 1.13 -7.33
C ALA A 162 -31.80 0.66 -7.22
N SER A 163 -32.64 1.49 -6.60
CA SER A 163 -34.10 1.37 -6.62
C SER A 163 -34.72 2.66 -7.16
N ALA A 164 -35.81 2.55 -7.93
CA ALA A 164 -36.48 3.71 -8.52
C ALA A 164 -37.96 3.75 -8.11
N GLU A 165 -38.42 4.90 -7.64
CA GLU A 165 -39.80 5.14 -7.25
C GLU A 165 -40.17 6.60 -7.52
N ALA A 166 -41.31 6.83 -8.20
CA ALA A 166 -41.87 8.17 -8.43
C ALA A 166 -40.89 9.26 -8.95
N GLY A 167 -39.95 8.88 -9.83
CA GLY A 167 -38.95 9.81 -10.39
C GLY A 167 -37.72 10.03 -9.50
N VAL A 168 -37.62 9.31 -8.37
CA VAL A 168 -36.45 9.28 -7.49
C VAL A 168 -35.73 7.95 -7.65
N LEU A 169 -34.44 8.02 -7.96
CA LEU A 169 -33.53 6.87 -7.96
C LEU A 169 -32.73 6.89 -6.65
N THR A 170 -32.98 5.92 -5.78
CA THR A 170 -32.22 5.72 -4.53
C THR A 170 -31.05 4.79 -4.80
N LEU A 171 -29.85 5.25 -4.48
CA LEU A 171 -28.59 4.52 -4.60
C LEU A 171 -28.13 4.13 -3.20
N THR A 172 -27.89 2.85 -2.98
CA THR A 172 -27.44 2.31 -1.69
C THR A 172 -26.12 1.58 -1.89
N ALA A 173 -25.10 1.90 -1.10
CA ALA A 173 -23.81 1.20 -1.13
C ALA A 173 -24.01 -0.31 -0.95
N ARG A 174 -23.28 -1.12 -1.72
CA ARG A 174 -23.32 -2.59 -1.60
C ARG A 174 -22.79 -3.08 -0.26
N HIS A 175 -21.86 -2.32 0.31
CA HIS A 175 -21.30 -2.55 1.63
C HIS A 175 -21.85 -1.57 2.65
N LYS A 176 -22.01 -2.05 3.87
CA LYS A 176 -22.13 -1.24 5.07
C LYS A 176 -20.79 -0.59 5.42
N GLY A 177 -20.83 0.46 6.22
CA GLY A 177 -19.64 1.17 6.70
C GLY A 177 -19.55 2.61 6.22
N ALA A 178 -18.65 3.37 6.86
CA ALA A 178 -18.38 4.76 6.50
C ALA A 178 -17.66 4.88 5.15
N ALA A 179 -16.99 3.82 4.68
CA ALA A 179 -16.37 3.76 3.36
C ALA A 179 -17.36 4.09 2.22
N GLY A 180 -18.63 3.69 2.36
CA GLY A 180 -19.68 3.96 1.36
C GLY A 180 -19.98 5.45 1.15
N ASN A 181 -19.64 6.31 2.11
CA ASN A 181 -19.82 7.77 1.99
C ASN A 181 -18.85 8.38 0.96
N ALA A 182 -17.75 7.68 0.64
CA ALA A 182 -16.75 8.15 -0.32
C ALA A 182 -17.08 7.79 -1.77
N ILE A 183 -18.18 7.07 -2.03
CA ILE A 183 -18.63 6.78 -3.40
C ILE A 183 -19.11 8.08 -4.04
N ALA A 184 -18.34 8.58 -5.00
CA ALA A 184 -18.65 9.83 -5.70
C ALA A 184 -19.84 9.64 -6.65
N LEU A 185 -20.76 10.61 -6.67
CA LEU A 185 -21.92 10.63 -7.55
C LEU A 185 -21.99 11.94 -8.32
N LYS A 186 -22.31 11.86 -9.61
CA LYS A 186 -22.56 13.04 -10.45
C LYS A 186 -23.63 12.76 -11.50
N ALA A 187 -24.68 13.57 -11.53
CA ALA A 187 -25.70 13.51 -12.56
C ALA A 187 -25.54 14.65 -13.56
N VAL A 188 -25.70 14.34 -14.84
CA VAL A 188 -25.70 15.31 -15.94
C VAL A 188 -26.90 14.99 -16.84
N THR A 189 -27.64 16.01 -17.25
CA THR A 189 -28.76 15.85 -18.18
C THR A 189 -28.54 16.72 -19.40
N ALA A 190 -28.68 16.12 -20.58
CA ALA A 190 -28.79 16.79 -21.87
C ALA A 190 -30.20 16.64 -22.46
N ALA A 191 -31.16 16.15 -21.66
CA ALA A 191 -32.56 16.09 -22.03
C ALA A 191 -33.28 17.36 -21.58
N ASP A 192 -33.70 18.17 -22.56
CA ASP A 192 -34.49 19.37 -22.28
C ASP A 192 -35.76 19.00 -21.52
N GLY A 193 -36.12 19.81 -20.52
CA GLY A 193 -37.30 19.58 -19.66
C GLY A 193 -37.07 18.65 -18.47
N ILE A 194 -35.99 17.84 -18.45
CA ILE A 194 -35.60 17.04 -17.28
C ILE A 194 -34.55 17.78 -16.47
N THR A 195 -34.82 17.96 -15.17
CA THR A 195 -33.80 18.37 -14.18
C THR A 195 -33.36 17.17 -13.37
N ALA A 196 -32.05 17.05 -13.14
CA ALA A 196 -31.44 15.98 -12.37
C ALA A 196 -30.69 16.56 -11.17
N SER A 197 -31.11 16.21 -9.96
CA SER A 197 -30.47 16.63 -8.70
C SER A 197 -29.99 15.40 -7.93
N VAL A 198 -28.68 15.27 -7.75
CA VAL A 198 -28.06 14.17 -7.00
C VAL A 198 -27.55 14.65 -5.65
N THR A 199 -27.82 13.87 -4.60
CA THR A 199 -27.22 14.07 -3.27
C THR A 199 -25.94 13.27 -3.13
N ALA A 200 -25.02 13.71 -2.27
CA ALA A 200 -23.83 12.93 -1.94
C ALA A 200 -24.21 11.69 -1.13
N MET A 201 -23.44 10.61 -1.28
CA MET A 201 -23.57 9.41 -0.43
C MET A 201 -23.30 9.78 1.03
N HIS A 202 -24.21 9.39 1.92
CA HIS A 202 -24.12 9.71 3.34
C HIS A 202 -24.79 8.64 4.21
N GLY A 203 -24.59 8.74 5.53
CA GLY A 203 -25.24 7.85 6.50
C GLY A 203 -24.60 6.47 6.64
N GLY A 204 -23.55 6.17 5.88
CA GLY A 204 -22.73 4.99 6.10
C GLY A 204 -21.99 5.09 7.42
N ALA A 205 -22.06 4.04 8.23
CA ALA A 205 -21.49 4.04 9.58
C ALA A 205 -20.94 2.66 9.95
N LEU A 206 -19.91 2.67 10.80
CA LEU A 206 -19.20 1.51 11.35
C LEU A 206 -18.59 0.62 10.26
N ASP A 207 -17.35 0.93 9.88
CA ASP A 207 -16.53 0.03 9.05
C ASP A 207 -16.17 -1.25 9.81
N PRO A 208 -15.87 -2.37 9.12
CA PRO A 208 -15.40 -3.60 9.75
C PRO A 208 -14.08 -3.43 10.51
N ASP A 209 -13.96 -4.16 11.61
CA ASP A 209 -12.69 -4.32 12.33
C ASP A 209 -11.68 -5.11 11.47
N LEU A 210 -10.52 -4.50 11.23
CA LEU A 210 -9.43 -5.10 10.45
C LEU A 210 -8.54 -6.03 11.28
N ALA A 211 -8.59 -5.98 12.61
CA ALA A 211 -7.70 -6.76 13.48
C ALA A 211 -7.78 -8.28 13.24
N PRO A 212 -8.96 -8.91 13.05
CA PRO A 212 -9.03 -10.34 12.74
C PRO A 212 -8.39 -10.70 11.39
N ALA A 213 -8.52 -9.84 10.38
CA ALA A 213 -7.90 -10.06 9.07
C ALA A 213 -6.38 -9.92 9.15
N LEU A 214 -5.89 -8.91 9.88
CA LEU A 214 -4.47 -8.70 10.15
C LEU A 214 -3.87 -9.87 10.97
N ALA A 215 -4.62 -10.44 11.92
CA ALA A 215 -4.19 -11.62 12.67
C ALA A 215 -4.05 -12.86 11.77
N ALA A 216 -4.97 -13.06 10.83
CA ALA A 216 -4.94 -14.20 9.90
C ALA A 216 -3.71 -14.20 8.98
N VAL A 217 -3.16 -13.03 8.66
CA VAL A 217 -2.02 -12.83 7.74
C VAL A 217 -0.70 -12.54 8.46
N GLN A 218 -0.69 -12.52 9.80
CA GLN A 218 0.48 -12.18 10.62
C GLN A 218 1.73 -13.03 10.31
N GLY A 219 1.53 -14.29 9.95
CA GLY A 219 2.59 -15.23 9.58
C GLY A 219 2.87 -15.32 8.07
N ALA A 220 2.08 -14.67 7.22
CA ALA A 220 2.12 -14.87 5.77
C ALA A 220 3.28 -14.13 5.06
N GLY A 221 3.85 -13.11 5.71
CA GLY A 221 5.07 -12.43 5.23
C GLY A 221 4.85 -11.58 3.98
N HIS A 222 3.85 -10.70 4.00
CA HIS A 222 3.65 -9.67 2.98
C HIS A 222 4.48 -8.42 3.30
N ASP A 223 4.94 -7.71 2.26
CA ASP A 223 5.81 -6.53 2.41
C ASP A 223 5.00 -5.22 2.40
N ILE A 224 3.86 -5.20 1.72
CA ILE A 224 3.02 -4.00 1.56
C ILE A 224 1.57 -4.36 1.87
N LEU A 225 0.98 -3.70 2.85
CA LEU A 225 -0.41 -3.90 3.28
C LEU A 225 -1.26 -2.69 2.88
N VAL A 226 -2.38 -2.92 2.21
CA VAL A 226 -3.27 -1.86 1.75
C VAL A 226 -4.51 -1.80 2.64
N CYS A 227 -4.68 -0.65 3.28
CA CYS A 227 -5.82 -0.35 4.13
C CYS A 227 -6.98 0.21 3.28
N PRO A 228 -8.17 -0.43 3.33
CA PRO A 228 -9.33 0.03 2.55
C PRO A 228 -9.97 1.28 3.17
N PHE A 229 -9.76 1.54 4.46
CA PHE A 229 -10.44 2.58 5.21
C PHE A 229 -9.48 3.69 5.61
N ALA A 230 -9.85 4.93 5.30
CA ALA A 230 -9.12 6.12 5.71
C ALA A 230 -9.69 6.67 7.03
N THR A 231 -9.61 5.86 8.08
CA THR A 231 -10.11 6.20 9.42
C THR A 231 -9.02 5.96 10.47
N GLU A 232 -9.07 6.70 11.58
CA GLU A 232 -8.10 6.58 12.67
C GLU A 232 -8.08 5.16 13.27
N GLU A 233 -9.25 4.53 13.41
CA GLU A 233 -9.39 3.18 13.92
C GLU A 233 -8.68 2.15 13.02
N ALA A 234 -8.92 2.20 11.71
CA ALA A 234 -8.30 1.29 10.75
C ALA A 234 -6.78 1.50 10.66
N LEU A 235 -6.32 2.75 10.62
CA LEU A 235 -4.89 3.06 10.59
C LEU A 235 -4.19 2.70 11.90
N THR A 236 -4.87 2.73 13.04
CA THR A 236 -4.34 2.28 14.33
C THR A 236 -4.18 0.76 14.38
N ALA A 237 -5.17 0.01 13.88
CA ALA A 237 -5.07 -1.44 13.75
C ALA A 237 -3.91 -1.84 12.81
N LEU A 238 -3.80 -1.16 11.66
CA LEU A 238 -2.71 -1.36 10.72
C LEU A 238 -1.35 -1.05 11.35
N ARG A 239 -1.19 0.10 12.01
CA ARG A 239 0.05 0.50 12.70
C ARG A 239 0.48 -0.56 13.71
N SER A 240 -0.44 -1.01 14.57
CA SER A 240 -0.17 -2.02 15.58
C SER A 240 0.33 -3.33 14.98
N HIS A 241 -0.27 -3.75 13.86
CA HIS A 241 0.17 -4.93 13.14
C HIS A 241 1.58 -4.74 12.52
N LEU A 242 1.81 -3.62 11.83
CA LEU A 242 3.10 -3.31 11.19
C LEU A 242 4.24 -3.25 12.20
N ASP A 243 4.02 -2.62 13.35
CA ASP A 243 5.02 -2.53 14.43
C ASP A 243 5.34 -3.90 15.02
N PHE A 244 4.33 -4.77 15.13
CA PHE A 244 4.53 -6.15 15.59
C PHE A 244 5.34 -6.98 14.59
N VAL A 245 4.88 -7.10 13.34
CA VAL A 245 5.52 -7.97 12.33
C VAL A 245 6.90 -7.47 11.93
N SER A 246 7.09 -6.14 11.92
CA SER A 246 8.37 -5.51 11.62
C SER A 246 9.28 -5.35 12.84
N GLY A 247 8.80 -5.77 14.02
CA GLY A 247 9.53 -5.69 15.27
C GLY A 247 10.83 -6.49 15.26
N PRO A 248 11.72 -6.25 16.24
CA PRO A 248 13.03 -6.91 16.31
C PRO A 248 12.94 -8.43 16.50
N MET A 249 11.80 -8.94 17.00
CA MET A 249 11.56 -10.37 17.21
C MET A 249 11.01 -11.05 15.94
N GLU A 250 10.00 -10.46 15.30
CA GLU A 250 9.33 -11.05 14.13
C GLU A 250 10.08 -10.81 12.82
N GLN A 251 10.73 -9.64 12.69
CA GLN A 251 11.66 -9.29 11.61
C GLN A 251 11.10 -9.52 10.19
N ARG A 252 9.81 -9.30 10.00
CA ARG A 252 9.12 -9.27 8.70
C ARG A 252 8.74 -7.82 8.43
N GLY A 253 9.71 -7.05 7.93
CA GLY A 253 9.53 -5.64 7.62
C GLY A 253 8.40 -5.44 6.62
N ALA A 254 7.44 -4.60 6.97
CA ALA A 254 6.30 -4.27 6.13
C ALA A 254 5.93 -2.79 6.23
N ILE A 255 5.27 -2.28 5.19
CA ILE A 255 4.70 -0.93 5.14
C ILE A 255 3.18 -0.98 4.90
N GLY A 256 2.47 0.05 5.33
CA GLY A 256 1.03 0.22 5.17
C GLY A 256 0.69 1.37 4.25
N LEU A 257 -0.28 1.19 3.36
CA LEU A 257 -0.70 2.21 2.40
C LEU A 257 -2.21 2.47 2.51
N TYR A 258 -2.60 3.73 2.43
CA TYR A 258 -4.02 4.14 2.36
C TYR A 258 -4.19 5.29 1.34
N GLY A 259 -5.43 5.55 0.94
CA GLY A 259 -5.79 6.62 0.02
C GLY A 259 -6.64 7.68 0.70
N TRP A 260 -6.63 8.89 0.15
CA TRP A 260 -7.44 10.02 0.61
C TRP A 260 -7.91 10.86 -0.58
N THR A 261 -9.20 11.18 -0.63
CA THR A 261 -9.81 11.98 -1.72
C THR A 261 -10.38 13.30 -1.26
N GLY A 262 -10.48 13.49 0.06
CA GLY A 262 -11.05 14.68 0.67
C GLY A 262 -10.07 15.86 0.71
N THR A 263 -10.43 16.87 1.49
CA THR A 263 -9.66 18.11 1.60
C THR A 263 -8.29 17.90 2.24
N LEU A 264 -7.36 18.82 1.96
CA LEU A 264 -6.04 18.87 2.59
C LEU A 264 -6.14 18.82 4.13
N ALA A 265 -6.97 19.69 4.72
CA ALA A 265 -7.06 19.84 6.17
C ALA A 265 -7.48 18.55 6.90
N ALA A 266 -8.46 17.83 6.36
CA ALA A 266 -8.89 16.56 6.94
C ALA A 266 -7.85 15.45 6.69
N GLY A 267 -7.22 15.42 5.51
CA GLY A 267 -6.17 14.45 5.19
C GLY A 267 -4.93 14.60 6.08
N THR A 268 -4.46 15.83 6.31
CA THR A 268 -3.32 16.10 7.19
C THR A 268 -3.64 15.83 8.67
N THR A 269 -4.90 16.01 9.06
CA THR A 269 -5.35 15.63 10.42
C THR A 269 -5.23 14.12 10.61
N LEU A 270 -5.75 13.32 9.66
CA LEU A 270 -5.66 11.86 9.70
C LEU A 270 -4.21 11.37 9.66
N ALA A 271 -3.37 11.96 8.80
CA ALA A 271 -1.94 11.64 8.73
C ALA A 271 -1.25 11.92 10.09
N GLY A 272 -1.53 13.07 10.71
CA GLY A 272 -1.00 13.41 12.04
C GLY A 272 -1.47 12.48 13.16
N GLN A 273 -2.68 11.93 13.09
CA GLN A 273 -3.17 10.91 14.04
C GLN A 273 -2.45 9.57 13.84
N SER A 274 -2.13 9.21 12.60
CA SER A 274 -1.39 7.99 12.26
C SER A 274 0.07 8.06 12.71
N ASN A 275 0.77 9.18 12.43
CA ASN A 275 2.17 9.47 12.78
C ASN A 275 3.10 8.24 12.82
N SER A 276 3.13 7.47 11.73
CA SER A 276 3.84 6.20 11.64
C SER A 276 4.93 6.26 10.57
N GLY A 277 6.14 5.84 10.94
CA GLY A 277 7.27 5.71 10.01
C GLY A 277 7.15 4.53 9.04
N ARG A 278 5.99 3.84 9.01
CA ARG A 278 5.70 2.69 8.15
C ARG A 278 4.40 2.85 7.36
N ILE A 279 3.64 3.92 7.56
CA ILE A 279 2.36 4.14 6.86
C ILE A 279 2.51 5.33 5.91
N SER A 280 2.06 5.21 4.66
CA SER A 280 2.01 6.31 3.68
C SER A 280 0.57 6.49 3.16
N GLY A 281 0.13 7.75 3.04
CA GLY A 281 -1.20 8.12 2.54
C GLY A 281 -1.13 8.83 1.21
N ALA A 282 -1.72 8.27 0.15
CA ALA A 282 -1.81 8.89 -1.15
C ALA A 282 -3.03 9.83 -1.23
N TRP A 283 -2.81 11.11 -1.51
CA TRP A 283 -3.85 12.12 -1.61
C TRP A 283 -4.16 12.49 -3.06
N HIS A 284 -5.36 12.12 -3.50
CA HIS A 284 -5.90 12.44 -4.83
C HIS A 284 -7.19 13.27 -4.70
N ASN A 285 -7.02 14.57 -4.45
CA ASN A 285 -8.13 15.46 -4.14
C ASN A 285 -9.21 15.50 -5.24
N GLY A 286 -10.47 15.31 -4.86
CA GLY A 286 -11.62 15.40 -5.79
C GLY A 286 -11.76 14.21 -6.76
N SER A 287 -10.99 13.15 -6.54
CA SER A 287 -11.11 11.87 -7.25
C SER A 287 -12.54 11.31 -7.21
N GLN A 288 -12.98 10.76 -8.33
CA GLN A 288 -14.20 9.95 -8.40
C GLN A 288 -13.94 8.49 -8.00
N MET A 289 -12.69 8.01 -8.06
CA MET A 289 -12.33 6.72 -7.46
C MET A 289 -12.41 6.76 -5.94
N GLN A 290 -12.74 5.62 -5.33
CA GLN A 290 -12.77 5.51 -3.88
C GLN A 290 -11.36 5.54 -3.28
N PRO A 291 -11.20 6.01 -2.03
CA PRO A 291 -9.92 5.98 -1.32
C PRO A 291 -9.22 4.61 -1.34
N ALA A 292 -10.00 3.52 -1.24
CA ALA A 292 -9.48 2.15 -1.28
C ALA A 292 -8.87 1.78 -2.64
N GLU A 293 -9.49 2.23 -3.75
CA GLU A 293 -9.00 1.99 -5.11
C GLU A 293 -7.68 2.74 -5.35
N ILE A 294 -7.60 3.99 -4.88
CA ILE A 294 -6.36 4.79 -4.93
C ILE A 294 -5.26 4.14 -4.11
N ALA A 295 -5.57 3.66 -2.89
CA ALA A 295 -4.61 2.97 -2.03
C ALA A 295 -4.02 1.74 -2.73
N ALA A 296 -4.88 0.95 -3.40
CA ALA A 296 -4.48 -0.26 -4.11
C ALA A 296 -3.62 0.04 -5.35
N GLY A 297 -3.99 1.06 -6.14
CA GLY A 297 -3.18 1.51 -7.27
C GLY A 297 -1.81 2.07 -6.84
N TYR A 298 -1.79 2.90 -5.79
CA TYR A 298 -0.56 3.42 -5.21
C TYR A 298 0.36 2.29 -4.72
N ALA A 299 -0.19 1.31 -4.01
CA ALA A 299 0.55 0.14 -3.55
C ALA A 299 1.15 -0.70 -4.66
N ALA A 300 0.41 -0.89 -5.75
CA ALA A 300 0.88 -1.62 -6.91
C ALA A 300 2.08 -0.94 -7.59
N VAL A 301 2.10 0.40 -7.63
CA VAL A 301 3.24 1.18 -8.14
C VAL A 301 4.41 1.16 -7.16
N VAL A 302 4.19 1.32 -5.86
CA VAL A 302 5.24 1.17 -4.84
C VAL A 302 5.91 -0.21 -4.92
N ALA A 303 5.11 -1.26 -5.14
CA ALA A 303 5.59 -2.64 -5.29
C ALA A 303 6.38 -2.87 -6.59
N SER A 304 6.14 -2.07 -7.64
CA SER A 304 6.81 -2.20 -8.92
C SER A 304 8.30 -1.80 -8.87
N GLU A 305 8.67 -0.98 -7.88
CA GLU A 305 10.05 -0.58 -7.66
C GLU A 305 10.71 -1.51 -6.64
N GLU A 306 11.44 -2.50 -7.12
CA GLU A 306 12.14 -3.48 -6.27
C GLU A 306 13.40 -2.90 -5.63
N ASP A 307 13.95 -1.80 -6.13
CA ASP A 307 15.03 -1.08 -5.46
C ASP A 307 14.45 -0.29 -4.27
N PRO A 308 14.82 -0.63 -3.02
CA PRO A 308 14.23 0.03 -1.85
C PRO A 308 14.70 1.48 -1.68
N ALA A 309 15.84 1.88 -2.26
CA ALA A 309 16.42 3.22 -2.14
C ALA A 309 15.94 4.16 -3.26
N ARG A 310 15.45 3.60 -4.38
CA ARG A 310 15.06 4.38 -5.55
C ARG A 310 13.80 5.23 -5.27
N PRO A 311 13.85 6.55 -5.56
CA PRO A 311 12.72 7.43 -5.33
C PRO A 311 11.51 7.11 -6.22
N LEU A 312 10.32 7.25 -5.64
CA LEU A 312 9.05 6.95 -6.31
C LEU A 312 8.42 8.17 -7.00
N ASN A 313 9.12 9.31 -7.03
CA ASN A 313 8.59 10.54 -7.65
C ASN A 313 8.32 10.31 -9.14
N THR A 314 7.30 10.97 -9.69
CA THR A 314 6.88 10.93 -11.11
C THR A 314 6.42 9.57 -11.64
N LEU A 315 6.39 8.53 -10.81
CA LEU A 315 5.83 7.24 -11.21
C LEU A 315 4.32 7.39 -11.41
N ALA A 316 3.85 7.03 -12.60
CA ALA A 316 2.45 7.08 -12.98
C ALA A 316 1.68 5.92 -12.37
N ILE A 317 0.48 6.21 -11.85
CA ILE A 317 -0.45 5.22 -11.33
C ILE A 317 -1.54 5.02 -12.38
N ALA A 318 -1.35 3.99 -13.23
CA ALA A 318 -2.30 3.68 -14.28
C ALA A 318 -3.67 3.27 -13.70
N GLY A 319 -4.75 3.75 -14.32
CA GLY A 319 -6.12 3.44 -13.91
C GLY A 319 -6.77 4.48 -13.00
N LEU A 320 -6.01 5.42 -12.42
CA LEU A 320 -6.60 6.53 -11.66
C LEU A 320 -7.32 7.53 -12.55
N ASP A 321 -8.40 8.13 -12.04
CA ASP A 321 -9.18 9.13 -12.75
C ASP A 321 -8.52 10.49 -12.78
N ILE A 322 -8.83 11.26 -13.82
CA ILE A 322 -8.29 12.61 -14.00
C ILE A 322 -9.23 13.61 -13.35
N THR A 323 -8.76 14.19 -12.26
CA THR A 323 -9.51 15.19 -11.50
C THR A 323 -9.62 16.50 -12.29
N ALA A 324 -10.73 17.20 -12.04
CA ALA A 324 -10.99 18.51 -12.61
C ALA A 324 -9.90 19.51 -12.20
N VAL A 325 -9.59 20.47 -13.08
CA VAL A 325 -8.44 21.39 -12.90
C VAL A 325 -8.53 22.19 -11.60
N ASP A 326 -9.74 22.57 -11.18
CA ASP A 326 -10.03 23.31 -9.94
C ASP A 326 -9.82 22.46 -8.67
N GLN A 327 -9.80 21.14 -8.78
CA GLN A 327 -9.54 20.22 -7.69
C GLN A 327 -8.06 19.83 -7.57
N ARG A 328 -7.23 20.16 -8.56
CA ARG A 328 -5.81 19.77 -8.57
C ARG A 328 -5.05 20.58 -7.51
N PRO A 329 -4.31 19.93 -6.59
CA PRO A 329 -3.54 20.63 -5.57
C PRO A 329 -2.51 21.58 -6.21
N SER A 330 -2.54 22.85 -5.82
CA SER A 330 -1.49 23.82 -6.12
C SER A 330 -0.17 23.42 -5.45
N ARG A 331 0.95 23.97 -5.93
CA ARG A 331 2.27 23.74 -5.31
C ARG A 331 2.26 24.01 -3.80
N THR A 332 1.65 25.11 -3.35
CA THR A 332 1.53 25.43 -1.92
C THR A 332 0.76 24.36 -1.15
N GLN A 333 -0.31 23.81 -1.71
CA GLN A 333 -1.06 22.73 -1.08
C GLN A 333 -0.27 21.42 -1.05
N GLN A 334 0.52 21.13 -2.09
CA GLN A 334 1.40 19.96 -2.13
C GLN A 334 2.50 20.06 -1.07
N GLU A 335 3.18 21.20 -0.95
CA GLU A 335 4.20 21.43 0.09
C GLU A 335 3.60 21.30 1.50
N ASN A 336 2.41 21.87 1.72
CA ASN A 336 1.71 21.73 3.01
C ASN A 336 1.32 20.28 3.33
N ALA A 337 0.92 19.50 2.33
CA ALA A 337 0.65 18.07 2.50
C ALA A 337 1.93 17.30 2.90
N LEU A 338 3.03 17.58 2.19
CA LEU A 338 4.32 16.94 2.44
C LEU A 338 4.86 17.26 3.84
N HIS A 339 4.77 18.51 4.28
CA HIS A 339 5.14 18.90 5.64
C HIS A 339 4.29 18.25 6.74
N ALA A 340 3.10 17.75 6.39
CA ALA A 340 2.16 17.14 7.32
C ALA A 340 2.03 15.61 7.15
N GLY A 341 2.95 14.96 6.43
CA GLY A 341 2.97 13.50 6.31
C GLY A 341 1.94 12.90 5.35
N LEU A 342 1.44 13.69 4.39
CA LEU A 342 0.49 13.25 3.37
C LEU A 342 1.14 13.33 1.98
N SER A 343 1.15 12.24 1.22
CA SER A 343 1.79 12.16 -0.10
C SER A 343 0.82 12.65 -1.19
N PRO A 344 1.02 13.82 -1.81
CA PRO A 344 0.14 14.30 -2.87
C PRO A 344 0.38 13.54 -4.18
N LEU A 345 -0.71 13.32 -4.91
CA LEU A 345 -0.70 12.93 -6.31
C LEU A 345 -0.99 14.15 -7.19
N GLU A 346 -0.42 14.18 -8.39
CA GLU A 346 -0.66 15.23 -9.36
C GLU A 346 -0.99 14.68 -10.74
N VAL A 347 -1.68 15.47 -11.56
CA VAL A 347 -1.93 15.15 -12.97
C VAL A 347 -0.78 15.70 -13.80
N GLY A 348 0.15 14.84 -14.17
CA GLY A 348 1.33 15.15 -14.97
C GLY A 348 1.04 15.22 -16.49
N PRO A 349 2.10 15.38 -17.30
CA PRO A 349 2.01 15.40 -18.75
C PRO A 349 1.31 14.17 -19.32
N GLY A 350 0.51 14.35 -20.37
CA GLY A 350 -0.26 13.25 -20.97
C GLY A 350 -1.49 12.83 -20.16
N ASN A 351 -1.94 13.66 -19.19
CA ASN A 351 -3.04 13.36 -18.28
C ASN A 351 -2.82 12.03 -17.54
N GLN A 352 -1.64 11.86 -16.95
CA GLN A 352 -1.34 10.71 -16.11
C GLN A 352 -1.25 11.17 -14.65
N VAL A 353 -1.92 10.46 -13.75
CA VAL A 353 -1.78 10.70 -12.32
C VAL A 353 -0.44 10.11 -11.87
N GLN A 354 0.40 10.92 -11.22
CA GLN A 354 1.73 10.52 -10.80
C GLN A 354 2.00 10.92 -9.34
N ILE A 355 2.92 10.21 -8.70
CA ILE A 355 3.37 10.48 -7.34
C ILE A 355 4.26 11.73 -7.33
N VAL A 356 3.96 12.72 -6.49
CA VAL A 356 4.85 13.89 -6.30
C VAL A 356 6.08 13.48 -5.49
N ARG A 357 5.84 12.96 -4.27
CA ARG A 357 6.83 12.33 -3.39
C ARG A 357 6.12 11.37 -2.46
N ALA A 358 6.66 10.16 -2.32
CA ALA A 358 6.14 9.14 -1.41
C ALA A 358 6.77 9.29 -0.03
N ILE A 359 6.02 9.83 0.92
CA ILE A 359 6.43 10.01 2.32
C ILE A 359 5.55 9.19 3.27
N THR A 360 6.07 8.89 4.45
CA THR A 360 5.31 8.30 5.54
C THR A 360 4.48 9.36 6.28
N THR A 361 3.60 8.93 7.17
CA THR A 361 2.83 9.83 8.03
C THR A 361 3.64 10.39 9.20
N ARG A 362 4.91 9.97 9.38
CA ARG A 362 5.76 10.43 10.47
C ARG A 362 6.23 11.86 10.23
N THR A 363 5.86 12.75 11.14
CA THR A 363 6.36 14.14 11.19
C THR A 363 6.88 14.54 12.56
N ARG A 364 6.56 13.77 13.61
CA ARG A 364 6.95 14.05 14.99
C ARG A 364 7.44 12.80 15.72
N ASP A 365 8.36 13.00 16.67
CA ASP A 365 8.79 11.96 17.61
C ASP A 365 7.78 11.74 18.76
N ALA A 366 8.15 10.90 19.73
CA ALA A 366 7.30 10.58 20.88
C ALA A 366 7.13 11.76 21.86
N GLN A 367 7.98 12.77 21.77
CA GLN A 367 7.98 14.00 22.56
C GLN A 367 7.25 15.13 21.81
N GLY A 368 6.79 14.90 20.59
CA GLY A 368 6.11 15.87 19.74
C GLY A 368 7.06 16.81 18.99
N VAL A 369 8.37 16.55 19.01
CA VAL A 369 9.38 17.32 18.29
C VAL A 369 9.38 16.89 16.82
N ASP A 370 9.57 17.85 15.91
CA ASP A 370 9.62 17.56 14.48
C ASP A 370 10.75 16.56 14.17
N ASP A 371 10.40 15.45 13.52
CA ASP A 371 11.29 14.33 13.22
C ASP A 371 11.09 13.86 11.79
N VAL A 372 12.16 13.94 11.00
CA VAL A 372 12.19 13.56 9.59
C VAL A 372 12.92 12.23 9.33
N ALA A 373 13.35 11.52 10.38
CA ALA A 373 14.20 10.33 10.25
C ALA A 373 13.59 9.20 9.43
N LEU A 374 12.26 9.08 9.40
CA LEU A 374 11.52 8.13 8.57
C LEU A 374 10.51 8.84 7.66
N LEU A 375 10.79 10.09 7.27
CA LEU A 375 9.88 10.85 6.40
C LEU A 375 9.75 10.17 5.04
N ASP A 376 10.85 9.82 4.38
CA ASP A 376 10.79 9.15 3.09
C ASP A 376 10.44 7.67 3.22
N LEU A 377 9.51 7.21 2.38
CA LEU A 377 9.09 5.80 2.39
C LEU A 377 10.26 4.87 2.01
N THR A 378 11.19 5.33 1.18
CA THR A 378 12.38 4.58 0.77
C THR A 378 13.34 4.32 1.94
N THR A 379 13.40 5.21 2.94
CA THR A 379 14.26 5.02 4.12
C THR A 379 13.91 3.75 4.87
N ILE A 380 12.64 3.55 5.23
CA ILE A 380 12.23 2.37 5.99
C ILE A 380 12.31 1.08 5.15
N ARG A 381 12.00 1.17 3.84
CA ARG A 381 12.15 0.04 2.89
C ARG A 381 13.62 -0.40 2.81
N THR A 382 14.54 0.56 2.76
CA THR A 382 15.99 0.31 2.73
C THR A 382 16.46 -0.37 4.00
N LEU A 383 16.06 0.15 5.17
CA LEU A 383 16.42 -0.45 6.46
C LEU A 383 15.90 -1.88 6.62
N ASP A 384 14.67 -2.16 6.17
CA ASP A 384 14.11 -3.52 6.19
C ASP A 384 14.88 -4.46 5.23
N TYR A 385 15.30 -3.98 4.05
CA TYR A 385 16.12 -4.75 3.13
C TYR A 385 17.52 -5.06 3.68
N VAL A 386 18.21 -4.06 4.25
CA VAL A 386 19.51 -4.25 4.91
C VAL A 386 19.39 -5.29 6.02
N ARG A 387 18.35 -5.19 6.86
CA ARG A 387 18.08 -6.17 7.93
C ARG A 387 17.94 -7.58 7.37
N ARG A 388 17.15 -7.76 6.30
CA ARG A 388 16.96 -9.06 5.65
C ARG A 388 18.29 -9.62 5.12
N ALA A 389 19.06 -8.81 4.40
CA ALA A 389 20.35 -9.20 3.84
C ALA A 389 21.36 -9.62 4.91
N CYS A 390 21.50 -8.85 5.99
CA CYS A 390 22.39 -9.18 7.10
C CYS A 390 21.95 -10.47 7.80
N ARG A 391 20.66 -10.61 8.12
CA ARG A 391 20.12 -11.80 8.81
C ARG A 391 20.36 -13.07 8.01
N GLU A 392 20.03 -13.05 6.72
CA GLU A 392 20.20 -14.23 5.86
C GLU A 392 21.68 -14.60 5.70
N ARG A 393 22.57 -13.62 5.57
CA ARG A 393 24.03 -13.87 5.55
C ARG A 393 24.47 -14.58 6.82
N ILE A 394 24.07 -14.08 8.00
CA ILE A 394 24.46 -14.69 9.27
C ILE A 394 23.87 -16.09 9.44
N ALA A 395 22.60 -16.29 9.10
CA ALA A 395 21.94 -17.59 9.18
C ALA A 395 22.62 -18.65 8.29
N LEU A 396 23.03 -18.27 7.07
CA LEU A 396 23.72 -19.18 6.14
C LEU A 396 25.16 -19.48 6.55
N ARG A 397 25.89 -18.48 7.05
CA ARG A 397 27.33 -18.59 7.35
C ARG A 397 27.61 -19.18 8.74
N PHE A 398 26.76 -18.91 9.72
CA PHE A 398 26.99 -19.25 11.12
C PHE A 398 25.82 -20.01 11.79
N PRO A 399 25.23 -21.06 11.17
CA PRO A 399 24.02 -21.70 11.72
C PRO A 399 24.25 -22.44 13.04
N ARG A 400 25.42 -23.06 13.22
CA ARG A 400 25.81 -23.84 14.42
C ARG A 400 27.28 -23.58 14.78
N GLU A 401 27.76 -22.37 14.53
CA GLU A 401 29.15 -22.00 14.79
C GLU A 401 29.41 -21.97 16.30
N LYS A 402 30.59 -22.42 16.72
CA LYS A 402 31.02 -22.26 18.11
C LYS A 402 31.38 -20.80 18.37
N LEU A 403 30.91 -20.24 19.47
CA LEU A 403 31.35 -18.90 19.92
C LEU A 403 32.76 -19.00 20.52
N SER A 404 33.78 -18.75 19.69
CA SER A 404 35.20 -18.69 20.06
C SER A 404 35.74 -17.29 19.82
N ASP A 405 36.98 -16.99 20.21
CA ASP A 405 37.57 -15.64 20.03
C ASP A 405 37.71 -15.27 18.54
N ARG A 406 37.55 -16.26 17.67
CA ARG A 406 37.62 -16.14 16.22
C ARG A 406 36.28 -15.88 15.57
N THR A 407 35.19 -16.04 16.30
CA THR A 407 33.83 -15.90 15.77
C THR A 407 33.44 -14.44 15.55
N PRO A 408 33.63 -13.51 16.52
CA PRO A 408 33.36 -12.09 16.31
C PRO A 408 34.02 -11.48 15.06
N PRO A 409 35.34 -11.65 14.80
CA PRO A 409 35.95 -11.06 13.61
C PRO A 409 35.45 -11.67 12.30
N LYS A 410 35.07 -12.96 12.27
CA LYS A 410 34.44 -13.58 11.10
C LYS A 410 33.04 -13.00 10.83
N VAL A 411 32.23 -12.87 11.87
CA VAL A 411 30.88 -12.29 11.76
C VAL A 411 30.96 -10.84 11.28
N ARG A 412 31.88 -10.05 11.86
CA ARG A 412 32.13 -8.67 11.40
C ARG A 412 32.53 -8.63 9.92
N SER A 413 33.40 -9.55 9.48
CA SER A 413 33.81 -9.62 8.07
C SER A 413 32.65 -9.93 7.12
N GLU A 414 31.74 -10.85 7.48
CA GLU A 414 30.59 -11.18 6.63
C GLU A 414 29.52 -10.07 6.64
N LEU A 415 29.33 -9.37 7.76
CA LEU A 415 28.44 -8.19 7.81
C LEU A 415 29.00 -7.05 6.96
N LEU A 416 30.30 -6.77 7.05
CA LEU A 416 30.95 -5.75 6.23
C LEU A 416 30.86 -6.09 4.73
N ASP A 417 31.05 -7.35 4.35
CA ASP A 417 30.86 -7.82 2.96
C ASP A 417 29.42 -7.59 2.46
N VAL A 418 28.41 -7.76 3.32
CA VAL A 418 27.02 -7.43 2.96
C VAL A 418 26.84 -5.93 2.74
N LEU A 419 27.37 -5.10 3.65
CA LEU A 419 27.25 -3.64 3.52
C LEU A 419 27.95 -3.12 2.26
N LEU A 420 29.16 -3.60 1.97
CA LEU A 420 29.89 -3.21 0.74
C LEU A 420 29.12 -3.60 -0.52
N LYS A 421 28.45 -4.77 -0.54
CA LYS A 421 27.59 -5.17 -1.67
C LYS A 421 26.33 -4.30 -1.80
N LEU A 422 25.78 -3.83 -0.69
CA LEU A 422 24.67 -2.89 -0.70
C LEU A 422 25.12 -1.52 -1.23
N GLU A 423 26.36 -1.11 -0.93
CA GLU A 423 26.97 0.11 -1.46
C GLU A 423 27.27 0.01 -2.96
N GLU A 424 27.74 -1.15 -3.44
CA GLU A 424 27.90 -1.42 -4.88
C GLU A 424 26.58 -1.30 -5.67
N LEU A 425 25.44 -1.50 -5.02
CA LEU A 425 24.10 -1.33 -5.60
C LEU A 425 23.48 0.04 -5.31
N GLU A 426 24.22 0.98 -4.71
CA GLU A 426 23.72 2.31 -4.34
C GLU A 426 22.50 2.27 -3.39
N ILE A 427 22.40 1.25 -2.54
CA ILE A 427 21.33 1.12 -1.53
C ILE A 427 21.74 1.81 -0.21
N VAL A 428 23.03 1.68 0.14
CA VAL A 428 23.66 2.35 1.28
C VAL A 428 24.92 3.07 0.79
N GLU A 429 25.42 4.05 1.54
CA GLU A 429 26.62 4.79 1.19
C GLU A 429 27.63 4.86 2.35
N ALA A 430 28.82 5.37 2.06
CA ALA A 430 29.87 5.66 3.03
C ALA A 430 30.23 4.47 3.94
N VAL A 431 30.14 3.23 3.45
CA VAL A 431 30.37 2.02 4.27
C VAL A 431 31.79 1.98 4.80
N GLU A 432 32.77 2.34 3.97
CA GLU A 432 34.19 2.37 4.36
C GLU A 432 34.47 3.45 5.42
N ALA A 433 33.80 4.61 5.33
CA ALA A 433 33.92 5.68 6.33
C ALA A 433 33.27 5.29 7.67
N ASN A 434 32.17 4.53 7.61
CA ASN A 434 31.40 4.10 8.77
C ASN A 434 31.86 2.75 9.36
N LYS A 435 32.84 2.07 8.74
CA LYS A 435 33.27 0.70 9.12
C LYS A 435 33.69 0.55 10.58
N ASP A 436 34.26 1.60 11.19
CA ASP A 436 34.70 1.57 12.59
C ASP A 436 33.49 1.58 13.54
N GLY A 437 32.33 2.04 13.08
CA GLY A 437 31.05 1.92 13.77
C GLY A 437 30.44 0.52 13.71
N LEU A 438 30.92 -0.36 12.81
CA LEU A 438 30.51 -1.78 12.76
C LEU A 438 31.22 -2.55 13.85
N ILE A 439 30.52 -2.77 14.96
CA ILE A 439 31.04 -3.43 16.17
C ILE A 439 30.41 -4.83 16.25
N VAL A 440 31.22 -5.84 16.56
CA VAL A 440 30.77 -7.20 16.85
C VAL A 440 31.55 -7.71 18.05
N GLU A 441 30.86 -7.95 19.16
CA GLU A 441 31.49 -8.31 20.44
C GLU A 441 30.65 -9.31 21.23
N ARG A 442 31.27 -9.94 22.24
CA ARG A 442 30.54 -10.83 23.15
C ARG A 442 29.78 -10.03 24.18
N ASP A 443 28.60 -10.52 24.52
CA ASP A 443 27.84 -9.97 25.63
C ASP A 443 28.63 -10.17 26.95
N SER A 444 28.59 -9.15 27.81
CA SER A 444 29.32 -9.15 29.09
C SER A 444 28.66 -9.99 30.18
N GLN A 445 27.38 -10.32 30.03
CA GLN A 445 26.54 -11.06 30.98
C GLN A 445 26.18 -12.46 30.47
N ASP A 446 25.93 -12.62 29.17
CA ASP A 446 25.66 -13.90 28.53
C ASP A 446 26.86 -14.41 27.72
N VAL A 447 27.57 -15.38 28.28
CA VAL A 447 28.75 -16.01 27.68
C VAL A 447 28.47 -16.71 26.34
N ASN A 448 27.20 -16.98 26.01
CA ASN A 448 26.78 -17.62 24.77
C ASN A 448 26.24 -16.63 23.73
N ARG A 449 26.29 -15.32 23.98
CA ARG A 449 25.71 -14.29 23.12
C ARG A 449 26.78 -13.45 22.43
N LEU A 450 26.47 -13.08 21.18
CA LEU A 450 27.25 -12.18 20.34
C LEU A 450 26.35 -11.04 19.90
N ASP A 451 26.79 -9.81 20.13
CA ASP A 451 26.07 -8.59 19.79
C ASP A 451 26.74 -7.88 18.61
N ALA A 452 25.93 -7.19 17.80
CA ALA A 452 26.41 -6.40 16.68
C ALA A 452 25.73 -5.04 16.62
N LYS A 453 26.52 -3.98 16.42
CA LYS A 453 26.06 -2.65 16.02
C LYS A 453 26.40 -2.47 14.54
N ILE A 454 25.38 -2.26 13.71
CA ILE A 454 25.52 -2.14 12.26
C ILE A 454 25.17 -0.70 11.86
N PRO A 455 26.15 0.15 11.50
CA PRO A 455 25.87 1.48 10.98
C PRO A 455 25.36 1.36 9.55
N VAL A 456 24.26 2.06 9.25
CA VAL A 456 23.65 2.09 7.91
C VAL A 456 23.42 3.55 7.56
N ASP A 457 24.12 4.01 6.53
CA ASP A 457 23.88 5.30 5.90
C ASP A 457 23.12 5.03 4.61
N VAL A 458 21.86 5.45 4.56
CA VAL A 458 20.96 5.12 3.44
C VAL A 458 21.22 6.10 2.29
N VAL A 459 21.29 5.59 1.06
CA VAL A 459 21.33 6.48 -0.10
C VAL A 459 20.02 7.23 -0.20
N ASN A 460 20.11 8.55 -0.17
CA ASN A 460 18.94 9.42 -0.19
C ASN A 460 18.45 9.67 -1.62
N GLY A 461 17.15 9.85 -1.76
CA GLY A 461 16.54 10.23 -3.02
C GLY A 461 16.92 11.64 -3.46
N LEU A 462 17.31 11.81 -4.73
CA LEU A 462 17.46 13.14 -5.33
C LEU A 462 16.09 13.76 -5.64
N HIS A 463 15.44 14.32 -4.62
CA HIS A 463 14.11 14.93 -4.76
C HIS A 463 14.15 16.37 -5.32
N VAL A 464 15.22 17.13 -5.06
CA VAL A 464 15.32 18.54 -5.46
C VAL A 464 16.70 18.83 -6.02
N PHE A 465 16.74 19.38 -7.24
CA PHE A 465 17.94 20.02 -7.81
C PHE A 465 17.76 21.54 -7.80
N ALA A 466 18.71 22.27 -7.21
CA ALA A 466 18.73 23.72 -7.18
C ALA A 466 20.04 24.24 -7.78
N GLY A 467 19.94 25.00 -8.87
CA GLY A 467 21.09 25.60 -9.55
C GLY A 467 20.97 27.12 -9.64
N ARG A 468 22.08 27.83 -9.42
CA ARG A 468 22.22 29.26 -9.71
C ARG A 468 23.06 29.41 -10.97
N ILE A 469 22.59 30.18 -11.95
CA ILE A 469 23.36 30.51 -13.17
C ILE A 469 23.95 31.90 -12.99
N ASP A 470 25.28 31.98 -13.01
CA ASP A 470 26.00 33.25 -12.93
C ASP A 470 26.38 33.71 -14.34
N LEU A 471 26.04 34.96 -14.67
CA LEU A 471 26.43 35.59 -15.91
C LEU A 471 27.92 35.91 -15.86
N LEU A 472 28.69 35.32 -16.78
CA LEU A 472 30.08 35.66 -17.04
C LEU A 472 30.13 36.36 -18.41
N LEU A 473 30.72 37.56 -18.44
CA LEU A 473 30.92 38.36 -19.66
C LEU A 473 32.40 38.40 -20.05
#